data_AF-A0A821A7I6-F1
#
_entry.id   AF-A0A821A7I6-F1
#
_cell.length_a   1.000
_cell.length_b   1.000
_cell.length_c   1.000
_cell.angle_alpha   90.00
_cell.angle_beta   90.00
_cell.angle_gamma   90.00
#
_symmetry.space_group_name_H-M   'P 1'
#
loop_
_entity.id
_entity.type
_entity.pdbx_description
1 polymer ?
#
loop_
_entity_poly.entity_id
_entity_poly.type
_entity_poly.pdbx_seq_one_letter_code
_entity_poly.pdbx_strand_id
1 'polypeptide(L)'
;EYLLYVDDDVLIHVDKLIIYMHRTVNNDSIQGWFENAVHIQREGMGGVSVDDFPIDFAPDYLWGATVVYPSHIISNRLISAIFNSTVPIFFRDDVFINGFMAQQAGIKREHMKGIFCFDPTQDDLNSKMILINFKNEEARENTWNCYKNGVRSNKKLPLFLSLNESLCLLHIKVIKILFNILLHVDKLIIYMYRTVNNDSIQGCFENSGNIQRKGMGEVSVDDFPIDFVPDYL
;
A
#
# COMPACT_ATOMS: atom_id res chain seq x y z
N GLU A 1 5.23 -35.28 -9.77
CA GLU A 1 6.21 -34.18 -9.67
C GLU A 1 5.53 -32.90 -10.11
N TYR A 2 6.00 -31.77 -9.60
CA TYR A 2 5.43 -30.46 -9.92
C TYR A 2 6.55 -29.46 -10.18
N LEU A 3 6.28 -28.49 -11.03
CA LEU A 3 7.06 -27.25 -11.15
C LEU A 3 6.24 -26.12 -10.52
N LEU A 4 6.88 -25.37 -9.64
CA LEU A 4 6.32 -24.15 -9.07
C LEU A 4 6.95 -22.96 -9.78
N TYR A 5 6.14 -22.17 -10.48
CA TYR A 5 6.48 -20.83 -10.93
C TYR A 5 6.03 -19.83 -9.87
N VAL A 6 6.91 -18.88 -9.54
CA VAL A 6 6.65 -17.86 -8.53
C VAL A 6 7.54 -16.65 -8.80
N ASP A 7 6.99 -15.45 -8.57
CA ASP A 7 7.73 -14.21 -8.62
C ASP A 7 8.68 -14.08 -7.40
N ASP A 8 9.67 -13.20 -7.48
CA ASP A 8 10.65 -12.98 -6.40
C ASP A 8 10.10 -12.18 -5.21
N ASP A 9 8.92 -11.59 -5.37
CA ASP A 9 8.26 -10.75 -4.38
C ASP A 9 7.18 -11.49 -3.57
N VAL A 10 7.18 -12.82 -3.61
CA VAL A 10 6.17 -13.68 -3.00
C VAL A 10 6.68 -14.37 -1.74
N LEU A 11 5.83 -14.52 -0.72
CA LEU A 11 6.09 -15.35 0.45
C LEU A 11 5.35 -16.70 0.35
N ILE A 12 6.10 -17.80 0.42
CA ILE A 12 5.56 -19.16 0.30
C ILE A 12 5.64 -19.90 1.64
N HIS A 13 4.54 -20.51 2.05
CA HIS A 13 4.52 -21.48 3.13
C HIS A 13 4.77 -22.89 2.59
N VAL A 14 6.05 -23.26 2.53
CA VAL A 14 6.51 -24.51 1.87
C VAL A 14 5.80 -25.77 2.40
N ASP A 15 5.66 -25.95 3.72
CA ASP A 15 5.00 -27.16 4.27
C ASP A 15 3.54 -27.30 3.82
N LYS A 16 2.80 -26.19 3.81
CA LYS A 16 1.40 -26.19 3.36
C LYS A 16 1.29 -26.39 1.86
N LEU A 17 2.23 -25.86 1.08
CA LEU A 17 2.32 -26.13 -0.36
C LEU A 17 2.56 -27.62 -0.62
N ILE A 18 3.48 -28.25 0.11
CA ILE A 18 3.75 -29.70 0.01
C ILE A 18 2.48 -30.50 0.34
N ILE A 19 1.82 -30.18 1.46
CA ILE A 19 0.55 -30.82 1.85
C ILE A 19 -0.52 -30.65 0.76
N TYR A 20 -0.61 -29.46 0.16
CA TYR A 20 -1.54 -29.18 -0.94
C TYR A 20 -1.23 -30.06 -2.15
N MET A 21 0.03 -30.09 -2.61
CA MET A 21 0.47 -30.89 -3.77
C MET A 21 0.25 -32.40 -3.57
N HIS A 22 0.36 -32.90 -2.33
CA HIS A 22 0.03 -34.28 -1.99
C HIS A 22 -1.46 -34.60 -2.01
N ARG A 23 -2.34 -33.60 -1.82
CA ARG A 23 -3.80 -33.78 -1.88
C ARG A 23 -4.35 -33.67 -3.30
N THR A 24 -3.64 -32.99 -4.19
CA THR A 24 -4.02 -32.78 -5.60
C THR A 24 -3.40 -33.81 -6.55
N VAL A 25 -2.93 -34.95 -6.03
CA VAL A 25 -2.32 -36.02 -6.84
C VAL A 25 -3.29 -36.44 -7.96
N ASN A 26 -2.76 -36.53 -9.19
CA ASN A 26 -3.47 -36.80 -10.45
C ASN A 26 -4.32 -35.64 -10.99
N ASN A 27 -4.07 -34.40 -10.59
CA ASN A 27 -4.72 -33.29 -11.27
C ASN A 27 -4.15 -33.12 -12.69
N ASP A 28 -5.03 -33.02 -13.68
CA ASP A 28 -4.69 -32.68 -15.07
C ASP A 28 -4.97 -31.21 -15.39
N SER A 29 -4.92 -30.36 -14.35
CA SER A 29 -5.03 -28.91 -14.42
C SER A 29 -3.75 -28.24 -13.92
N ILE A 30 -3.51 -27.03 -14.43
CA ILE A 30 -2.58 -26.08 -13.82
C ILE A 30 -3.36 -25.25 -12.79
N GLN A 31 -2.70 -24.89 -11.69
CA GLN A 31 -3.38 -24.26 -10.55
C GLN A 31 -2.67 -22.98 -10.10
N GLY A 32 -3.42 -21.95 -9.81
CA GLY A 32 -2.88 -20.64 -9.43
C GLY A 32 -3.97 -19.63 -9.11
N TRP A 33 -3.66 -18.35 -9.18
CA TRP A 33 -4.67 -17.29 -9.07
C TRP A 33 -5.45 -17.19 -10.38
N PHE A 34 -6.71 -17.65 -10.37
CA PHE A 34 -7.53 -17.73 -11.57
C PHE A 34 -8.18 -16.39 -11.92
N GLU A 35 -8.01 -15.98 -13.18
CA GLU A 35 -8.68 -14.85 -13.78
C GLU A 35 -9.54 -15.33 -14.95
N ASN A 36 -10.74 -14.77 -15.05
CA ASN A 36 -11.62 -15.03 -16.19
C ASN A 36 -11.06 -14.34 -17.45
N ALA A 37 -11.61 -14.68 -18.62
CA ALA A 37 -11.37 -13.94 -19.84
C ALA A 37 -11.57 -12.43 -19.63
N VAL A 38 -10.58 -11.64 -20.03
CA VAL A 38 -10.55 -10.18 -19.88
C VAL A 38 -10.17 -9.51 -21.19
N HIS A 39 -10.57 -8.25 -21.35
CA HIS A 39 -10.07 -7.41 -22.43
C HIS A 39 -8.57 -7.18 -22.28
N ILE A 40 -7.85 -7.28 -23.39
CA ILE A 40 -6.45 -6.87 -23.45
C ILE A 40 -6.37 -5.36 -23.26
N GLN A 41 -5.63 -4.94 -22.24
CA GLN A 41 -5.39 -3.54 -21.95
C GLN A 41 -4.67 -2.88 -23.12
N ARG A 42 -5.24 -1.79 -23.65
CA ARG A 42 -4.69 -1.05 -24.80
C ARG A 42 -3.87 0.18 -24.42
N GLU A 43 -4.08 0.71 -23.21
CA GLU A 43 -3.50 1.97 -22.75
C GLU A 43 -2.91 1.84 -21.34
N GLY A 44 -1.99 2.73 -20.97
CA GLY A 44 -1.41 2.80 -19.64
C GLY A 44 -0.35 1.73 -19.37
N MET A 45 -0.07 1.51 -18.08
CA MET A 45 0.97 0.57 -17.64
C MET A 45 0.62 -0.87 -18.05
N GLY A 46 1.42 -1.44 -18.94
CA GLY A 46 1.19 -2.76 -19.51
C GLY A 46 0.15 -2.79 -20.64
N GLY A 47 -0.23 -1.65 -21.21
CA GLY A 47 -1.03 -1.60 -22.42
C GLY A 47 -0.25 -2.10 -23.65
N VAL A 48 -0.96 -2.65 -24.64
CA VAL A 48 -0.39 -3.09 -25.93
C VAL A 48 -1.21 -2.54 -27.09
N SER A 49 -0.52 -2.06 -28.13
CA SER A 49 -1.18 -1.56 -29.33
C SER A 49 -1.91 -2.69 -30.08
N VAL A 50 -2.92 -2.34 -30.86
CA VAL A 50 -3.62 -3.30 -31.73
C VAL A 50 -2.68 -3.83 -32.82
N ASP A 51 -1.74 -3.00 -33.28
CA ASP A 51 -0.77 -3.38 -34.31
C ASP A 51 0.21 -4.45 -33.80
N ASP A 52 0.62 -4.36 -32.53
CA ASP A 52 1.53 -5.34 -31.90
C ASP A 52 0.79 -6.63 -31.50
N PHE A 53 -0.46 -6.51 -31.04
CA PHE A 53 -1.27 -7.64 -30.62
C PHE A 53 -2.75 -7.47 -31.01
N PRO A 54 -3.16 -7.99 -32.18
CA PRO A 54 -4.49 -7.71 -32.75
C PRO A 54 -5.64 -8.45 -32.05
N ILE A 55 -5.37 -9.29 -31.05
CA ILE A 55 -6.38 -10.02 -30.29
C ILE A 55 -6.90 -9.14 -29.15
N ASP A 56 -8.22 -8.98 -29.05
CA ASP A 56 -8.86 -8.08 -28.06
C ASP A 56 -9.13 -8.72 -26.70
N PHE A 57 -9.14 -10.04 -26.62
CA PHE A 57 -9.50 -10.78 -25.40
C PHE A 57 -8.43 -11.79 -25.05
N ALA A 58 -7.97 -11.75 -23.80
CA ALA A 58 -7.29 -12.88 -23.20
C ALA A 58 -8.33 -13.96 -22.85
N PRO A 59 -8.01 -15.25 -23.01
CA PRO A 59 -8.82 -16.32 -22.44
C PRO A 59 -8.69 -16.34 -20.92
N ASP A 60 -9.43 -17.22 -20.26
CA ASP A 60 -9.18 -17.56 -18.85
C ASP A 60 -7.70 -17.89 -18.66
N TYR A 61 -7.09 -17.38 -17.59
CA TYR A 61 -5.66 -17.53 -17.34
C TYR A 61 -5.37 -17.62 -15.83
N LEU A 62 -4.12 -17.95 -15.50
CA LEU A 62 -3.62 -17.90 -14.13
C LEU A 62 -2.62 -16.76 -14.02
N TRP A 63 -2.88 -15.83 -13.11
CA TRP A 63 -2.08 -14.63 -12.89
C TRP A 63 -0.73 -14.92 -12.22
N GLY A 64 0.29 -14.15 -12.61
CA GLY A 64 1.73 -14.43 -12.44
C GLY A 64 2.26 -14.66 -11.03
N ALA A 65 1.57 -14.24 -9.97
CA ALA A 65 2.11 -14.39 -8.61
C ALA A 65 2.53 -15.82 -8.25
N THR A 66 1.76 -16.82 -8.72
CA THR A 66 2.14 -18.22 -8.54
C THR A 66 1.35 -19.14 -9.45
N VAL A 67 2.03 -20.14 -10.02
CA VAL A 67 1.39 -21.25 -10.73
C VAL A 67 2.09 -22.56 -10.41
N VAL A 68 1.28 -23.57 -10.10
CA VAL A 68 1.70 -24.96 -9.93
C VAL A 68 1.36 -25.73 -11.20
N TYR A 69 2.38 -26.34 -11.79
CA TYR A 69 2.27 -27.19 -12.96
C TYR A 69 2.59 -28.63 -12.60
N PRO A 70 1.66 -29.58 -12.80
CA PRO A 70 2.01 -30.99 -12.87
C PRO A 70 3.06 -31.21 -13.98
N SER A 71 4.18 -31.86 -13.65
CA SER A 71 5.32 -31.98 -14.59
C SER A 71 4.93 -32.64 -15.93
N HIS A 72 3.96 -33.57 -15.92
CA HIS A 72 3.47 -34.23 -17.13
C HIS A 72 2.71 -33.30 -18.08
N ILE A 73 2.08 -32.23 -17.57
CA ILE A 73 1.40 -31.22 -18.40
C ILE A 73 2.44 -30.40 -19.17
N ILE A 74 3.55 -30.04 -18.51
CA ILE A 74 4.63 -29.25 -19.13
C ILE A 74 5.21 -30.02 -20.32
N SER A 75 5.71 -31.23 -20.07
CA SER A 75 6.46 -32.01 -21.06
C SER A 75 5.59 -32.44 -22.26
N ASN A 76 4.33 -32.77 -22.02
CA ASN A 76 3.51 -33.44 -23.03
C ASN A 76 2.65 -32.46 -23.83
N ARG A 77 2.23 -31.34 -23.22
CA ARG A 77 1.19 -30.47 -23.76
C ARG A 77 1.64 -29.04 -23.92
N LEU A 78 2.14 -28.42 -22.84
CA LEU A 78 2.42 -26.98 -22.82
C LEU A 78 3.58 -26.60 -23.74
N ILE A 79 4.70 -27.32 -23.68
CA ILE A 79 5.86 -27.08 -24.56
C ILE A 79 5.46 -27.21 -26.03
N SER A 80 4.74 -28.27 -26.38
CA SER A 80 4.24 -28.49 -27.74
C SER A 80 3.32 -27.37 -28.21
N ALA A 81 2.46 -26.83 -27.34
CA ALA A 81 1.60 -25.70 -27.69
C ALA A 81 2.41 -24.42 -27.94
N ILE A 82 3.42 -24.14 -27.11
CA ILE A 82 4.32 -22.98 -27.27
C ILE A 82 5.02 -23.01 -28.63
N PHE A 83 5.71 -24.11 -28.95
CA PHE A 83 6.53 -24.19 -30.17
C PHE A 83 5.72 -24.32 -31.47
N ASN A 84 4.44 -24.73 -31.39
CA ASN A 84 3.57 -24.86 -32.55
C ASN A 84 2.50 -23.75 -32.63
N SER A 85 2.54 -22.75 -31.75
CA SER A 85 1.54 -21.68 -31.76
C SER A 85 1.74 -20.72 -32.93
N THR A 86 0.62 -20.25 -33.48
CA THR A 86 0.56 -19.11 -34.40
C THR A 86 0.07 -17.84 -33.71
N VAL A 87 -0.23 -17.89 -32.41
CA VAL A 87 -0.60 -16.72 -31.63
C VAL A 87 0.64 -15.82 -31.51
N PRO A 88 0.54 -14.52 -31.81
CA PRO A 88 1.66 -13.60 -31.62
C PRO A 88 2.18 -13.67 -30.17
N ILE A 89 3.51 -13.57 -30.00
CA ILE A 89 4.10 -13.57 -28.66
C ILE A 89 3.54 -12.36 -27.89
N PHE A 90 2.91 -12.64 -26.75
CA PHE A 90 2.41 -11.61 -25.86
C PHE A 90 3.38 -11.44 -24.69
N PHE A 91 3.74 -10.20 -24.36
CA PHE A 91 4.84 -9.92 -23.43
C PHE A 91 4.52 -10.24 -21.97
N ARG A 92 3.23 -10.33 -21.60
CA ARG A 92 2.82 -10.84 -20.29
C ARG A 92 2.77 -12.36 -20.36
N ASP A 93 3.75 -12.99 -19.73
CA ASP A 93 3.95 -14.43 -19.75
C ASP A 93 2.80 -15.20 -19.12
N ASP A 94 2.19 -14.68 -18.06
CA ASP A 94 1.00 -15.25 -17.42
C ASP A 94 -0.19 -15.32 -18.38
N VAL A 95 -0.47 -14.25 -19.13
CA VAL A 95 -1.51 -14.23 -20.16
C VAL A 95 -1.12 -15.11 -21.36
N PHE A 96 0.14 -15.06 -21.80
CA PHE A 96 0.60 -15.82 -22.96
C PHE A 96 0.62 -17.33 -22.68
N ILE A 97 1.38 -17.76 -21.68
CA ILE A 97 1.62 -19.16 -21.33
C ILE A 97 0.38 -19.75 -20.64
N ASN A 98 -0.15 -19.10 -19.59
CA ASN A 98 -1.25 -19.68 -18.80
C ASN A 98 -2.61 -19.41 -19.43
N GLY A 99 -2.74 -18.38 -20.27
CA GLY A 99 -3.94 -18.12 -21.05
C GLY A 99 -3.91 -18.83 -22.41
N PHE A 100 -3.25 -18.22 -23.38
CA PHE A 100 -3.29 -18.65 -24.79
C PHE A 100 -2.71 -20.04 -25.02
N MET A 101 -1.50 -20.33 -24.52
CA MET A 101 -0.86 -21.63 -24.77
C MET A 101 -1.59 -22.77 -24.06
N ALA A 102 -2.00 -22.55 -22.81
CA ALA A 102 -2.81 -23.52 -22.08
C ALA A 102 -4.18 -23.75 -22.75
N GLN A 103 -4.82 -22.72 -23.29
CA GLN A 103 -6.07 -22.89 -24.05
C GLN A 103 -5.85 -23.71 -25.32
N GLN A 104 -4.82 -23.37 -26.11
CA GLN A 104 -4.47 -24.10 -27.33
C GLN A 104 -4.15 -25.58 -27.03
N ALA A 105 -3.52 -25.86 -25.89
CA ALA A 105 -3.21 -27.21 -25.42
C ALA A 105 -4.41 -27.94 -24.78
N GLY A 106 -5.57 -27.28 -24.63
CA GLY A 106 -6.74 -27.79 -23.91
C GLY A 106 -6.50 -28.03 -22.41
N ILE A 107 -5.50 -27.38 -21.82
CA ILE A 107 -5.13 -27.54 -20.41
C ILE A 107 -6.14 -26.79 -19.55
N LYS A 108 -6.71 -27.49 -18.57
CA LYS A 108 -7.62 -26.89 -17.60
C LYS A 108 -6.84 -26.00 -16.63
N ARG A 109 -7.41 -24.85 -16.27
CA ARG A 109 -6.93 -23.96 -15.22
C ARG A 109 -7.87 -24.03 -14.03
N GLU A 110 -7.32 -24.00 -12.83
CA GLU A 110 -8.11 -24.01 -11.61
C GLU A 110 -7.58 -23.02 -10.58
N HIS A 111 -8.51 -22.43 -9.82
CA HIS A 111 -8.14 -21.58 -8.70
C HIS A 111 -7.51 -22.42 -7.58
N MET A 112 -6.28 -22.06 -7.22
CA MET A 112 -5.58 -22.63 -6.07
C MET A 112 -5.99 -21.92 -4.79
N LYS A 113 -6.63 -22.65 -3.88
CA LYS A 113 -6.99 -22.13 -2.57
C LYS A 113 -5.75 -21.77 -1.76
N GLY A 114 -5.83 -20.70 -0.97
CA GLY A 114 -4.76 -20.30 -0.07
C GLY A 114 -3.72 -19.37 -0.68
N ILE A 115 -4.00 -18.82 -1.87
CA ILE A 115 -3.28 -17.66 -2.42
C ILE A 115 -3.97 -16.39 -1.91
N PHE A 116 -3.16 -15.44 -1.45
CA PHE A 116 -3.61 -14.15 -0.95
C PHE A 116 -2.87 -13.03 -1.68
N CYS A 117 -3.60 -11.99 -2.06
CA CYS A 117 -3.05 -10.77 -2.69
C CYS A 117 -3.12 -9.56 -1.76
N PHE A 118 -3.33 -9.81 -0.47
CA PHE A 118 -3.50 -8.82 0.57
C PHE A 118 -2.87 -9.32 1.87
N ASP A 119 -2.70 -8.40 2.83
CA ASP A 119 -2.12 -8.73 4.13
C ASP A 119 -3.00 -9.76 4.85
N PRO A 120 -2.45 -10.95 5.17
CA PRO A 120 -3.20 -12.04 5.78
C PRO A 120 -3.59 -11.69 7.22
N THR A 121 -4.75 -12.17 7.66
CA THR A 121 -5.04 -12.21 9.09
C THR A 121 -4.23 -13.31 9.78
N GLN A 122 -4.12 -13.27 11.10
CA GLN A 122 -3.48 -14.36 11.85
C GLN A 122 -4.16 -15.72 11.60
N ASP A 123 -5.47 -15.74 11.43
CA ASP A 123 -6.20 -16.97 11.13
C ASP A 123 -5.87 -17.50 9.73
N ASP A 124 -5.65 -16.60 8.76
CA ASP A 124 -5.19 -16.97 7.42
C ASP A 124 -3.79 -17.59 7.48
N LEU A 125 -2.86 -16.95 8.20
CA LEU A 125 -1.50 -17.46 8.44
C LEU A 125 -1.53 -18.87 9.03
N ASN A 126 -2.42 -19.13 9.97
CA ASN A 126 -2.47 -20.40 10.67
C ASN A 126 -3.15 -21.51 9.85
N SER A 127 -4.20 -21.19 9.09
CA SER A 127 -5.12 -22.23 8.57
C SER A 127 -5.16 -22.37 7.05
N LYS A 128 -4.98 -21.29 6.29
CA LYS A 128 -5.34 -21.25 4.86
C LYS A 128 -4.21 -20.81 3.95
N MET A 129 -3.31 -19.97 4.44
CA MET A 129 -2.26 -19.38 3.64
C MET A 129 -1.26 -20.41 3.17
N ILE A 130 -1.19 -20.59 1.85
CA ILE A 130 -0.10 -21.26 1.14
C ILE A 130 0.87 -20.21 0.59
N LEU A 131 0.34 -19.10 0.08
CA LEU A 131 1.12 -18.09 -0.63
C LEU A 131 0.54 -16.69 -0.43
N ILE A 132 1.40 -15.69 -0.34
CA ILE A 132 1.01 -14.28 -0.38
C ILE A 132 1.89 -13.52 -1.35
N ASN A 133 1.26 -12.79 -2.26
CA ASN A 133 1.94 -11.80 -3.08
C ASN A 133 2.13 -10.49 -2.30
N PHE A 134 3.38 -10.06 -2.13
CA PHE A 134 3.72 -8.82 -1.44
C PHE A 134 4.51 -7.87 -2.32
N LYS A 135 4.04 -6.64 -2.46
CA LYS A 135 4.80 -5.58 -3.14
C LYS A 135 5.99 -5.05 -2.32
N ASN A 136 6.12 -5.42 -1.04
CA ASN A 136 7.13 -4.89 -0.11
C ASN A 136 7.83 -6.00 0.68
N GLU A 137 9.16 -6.00 0.66
CA GLU A 137 10.03 -6.90 1.43
C GLU A 137 9.78 -6.84 2.94
N GLU A 138 9.60 -5.65 3.52
CA GLU A 138 9.34 -5.50 4.96
C GLU A 138 8.03 -6.21 5.37
N ALA A 139 7.01 -6.19 4.50
CA ALA A 139 5.76 -6.89 4.74
C ALA A 139 5.95 -8.41 4.71
N ARG A 140 6.78 -8.93 3.80
CA ARG A 140 7.17 -10.35 3.76
C ARG A 140 7.88 -10.77 5.04
N GLU A 141 8.90 -10.03 5.45
CA GLU A 141 9.68 -10.33 6.66
C GLU A 141 8.81 -10.30 7.91
N ASN A 142 7.99 -9.27 8.06
CA ASN A 142 7.06 -9.14 9.18
C ASN A 142 6.08 -10.33 9.21
N THR A 143 5.54 -10.71 8.06
CA THR A 143 4.60 -11.83 7.95
C THR A 143 5.25 -13.16 8.29
N TRP A 144 6.45 -13.41 7.76
CA TRP A 144 7.25 -14.58 8.09
C TRP A 144 7.57 -14.66 9.59
N ASN A 145 7.93 -13.53 10.20
CA ASN A 145 8.20 -13.46 11.63
C ASN A 145 6.95 -13.72 12.50
N CYS A 146 5.78 -13.21 12.09
CA CYS A 146 4.52 -13.49 12.77
C CYS A 146 4.19 -14.99 12.71
N TYR A 147 4.38 -15.60 11.54
CA TYR A 147 4.20 -17.04 11.34
C TYR A 147 5.19 -17.86 12.19
N LYS A 148 6.50 -17.62 12.05
CA LYS A 148 7.57 -18.39 12.69
C LYS A 148 7.49 -18.34 14.22
N ASN A 149 7.19 -17.17 14.78
CA ASN A 149 7.24 -16.96 16.22
C ASN A 149 5.86 -17.11 16.89
N GLY A 150 4.79 -17.38 16.12
CA GLY A 150 3.41 -17.36 16.63
C GLY A 150 3.01 -16.00 17.22
N VAL A 151 3.73 -14.94 16.86
CA VAL A 151 3.48 -13.58 17.34
C VAL A 151 2.36 -12.99 16.50
N ARG A 152 1.31 -12.48 17.16
CA ARG A 152 0.22 -11.80 16.46
C ARG A 152 0.78 -10.63 15.66
N SER A 153 0.40 -10.52 14.38
CA SER A 153 0.61 -9.31 13.58
C SER A 153 -0.21 -8.16 14.18
N ASN A 154 0.25 -7.59 15.29
CA ASN A 154 -0.32 -6.39 15.87
C ASN A 154 0.13 -5.16 15.07
N LYS A 155 -0.10 -5.17 13.76
CA LYS A 155 -0.20 -3.97 12.94
C LYS A 155 -1.65 -3.81 12.48
N LYS A 156 -2.61 -3.84 13.41
CA LYS A 156 -3.44 -2.63 13.49
C LYS A 156 -2.46 -1.56 13.93
N LEU A 157 -1.81 -0.88 12.97
CA LEU A 157 -1.18 0.39 13.27
C LEU A 157 -2.33 1.18 13.89
N PRO A 158 -2.33 1.43 15.20
CA PRO A 158 -3.45 2.15 15.75
C PRO A 158 -3.35 3.52 15.08
N LEU A 159 -4.46 4.02 14.54
CA LEU A 159 -4.60 5.42 14.12
C LEU A 159 -4.09 6.41 15.20
N PHE A 160 -3.89 5.93 16.43
CA PHE A 160 -3.20 6.59 17.53
C PHE A 160 -1.74 6.97 17.29
N LEU A 161 -0.98 6.40 16.36
CA LEU A 161 0.40 6.85 16.12
C LEU A 161 0.48 8.15 15.30
N SER A 162 -0.43 8.39 14.33
CA SER A 162 -0.49 9.71 13.65
C SER A 162 -1.14 10.79 14.53
N LEU A 163 -2.05 10.39 15.42
CA LEU A 163 -2.55 11.26 16.49
C LEU A 163 -1.46 11.57 17.52
N ASN A 164 -0.54 10.64 17.83
CA ASN A 164 0.55 10.87 18.78
C ASN A 164 1.65 11.78 18.24
N GLU A 165 1.95 11.77 16.94
CA GLU A 165 2.86 12.78 16.37
C GLU A 165 2.23 14.17 16.43
N SER A 166 0.94 14.28 16.11
CA SER A 166 0.19 15.54 16.21
C SER A 166 0.07 16.03 17.65
N LEU A 167 -0.18 15.14 18.61
CA LEU A 167 -0.23 15.43 20.05
C LEU A 167 1.17 15.74 20.63
N CYS A 168 2.23 15.08 20.17
CA CYS A 168 3.60 15.41 20.55
C CYS A 168 3.98 16.79 20.01
N LEU A 169 3.65 17.10 18.76
CA LEU A 169 3.88 18.43 18.19
C LEU A 169 3.06 19.51 18.92
N LEU A 170 1.83 19.19 19.34
CA LEU A 170 1.01 20.07 20.16
C LEU A 170 1.63 20.29 21.55
N HIS A 171 2.06 19.23 22.24
CA HIS A 171 2.74 19.33 23.53
C HIS A 171 4.04 20.14 23.44
N ILE A 172 4.85 19.94 22.39
CA ILE A 172 6.08 20.71 22.18
C ILE A 172 5.77 22.19 21.95
N LYS A 173 4.71 22.52 21.20
CA LYS A 173 4.27 23.91 21.01
C LYS A 173 3.80 24.55 22.32
N VAL A 174 3.01 23.84 23.12
CA VAL A 174 2.54 24.33 24.43
C VAL A 174 3.70 24.55 25.39
N ILE A 175 4.66 23.61 25.47
CA ILE A 175 5.86 23.75 26.30
C ILE A 175 6.69 24.96 25.86
N LYS A 176 6.88 25.18 24.56
CA LYS A 176 7.58 26.37 24.05
C LYS A 176 6.89 27.68 24.43
N ILE A 177 5.56 27.73 24.37
CA ILE A 177 4.79 28.91 24.79
C ILE A 177 4.96 29.16 26.29
N LEU A 178 4.80 28.13 27.12
CA LEU A 178 4.98 28.24 28.57
C LEU A 178 6.40 28.68 28.94
N PHE A 179 7.41 28.13 28.26
CA PHE A 179 8.81 28.52 28.47
C PHE A 179 9.08 29.97 28.07
N ASN A 180 8.49 30.44 26.95
CA ASN A 180 8.59 31.84 26.54
C ASN A 180 7.90 32.78 27.53
N ILE A 181 6.74 32.41 28.08
CA ILE A 181 6.06 33.19 29.12
C ILE A 181 6.96 33.28 30.35
N LEU A 182 7.49 32.15 30.84
CA LEU A 182 8.41 32.08 31.98
C LEU A 182 9.65 32.97 31.79
N LEU A 183 10.28 32.96 30.60
CA LEU A 183 11.41 33.83 30.28
C LEU A 183 11.09 35.33 30.31
N HIS A 184 9.81 35.71 30.19
CA HIS A 184 9.37 37.09 30.20
C HIS A 184 8.76 37.52 31.54
N VAL A 185 8.57 36.59 32.50
CA VAL A 185 8.09 36.91 33.85
C VAL A 185 9.05 37.88 34.54
N ASP A 186 10.37 37.69 34.43
CA ASP A 186 11.34 38.60 35.04
C ASP A 186 11.24 40.02 34.48
N LYS A 187 10.99 40.16 33.17
CA LYS A 187 10.79 41.46 32.52
C LYS A 187 9.48 42.12 32.98
N LEU A 188 8.42 41.33 33.18
CA LEU A 188 7.14 41.79 33.72
C LEU A 188 7.28 42.24 35.18
N ILE A 189 8.02 41.48 36.00
CA ILE A 189 8.31 41.85 37.39
C ILE A 189 9.15 43.14 37.44
N ILE A 190 10.19 43.27 36.61
CA ILE A 190 10.99 44.49 36.51
C ILE A 190 10.15 45.67 36.03
N TYR A 191 9.27 45.45 35.04
CA TYR A 191 8.36 46.49 34.56
C TYR A 191 7.41 46.95 35.67
N MET A 192 6.75 46.02 36.37
CA MET A 192 5.88 46.32 37.50
C MET A 192 6.62 47.04 38.65
N TYR A 193 7.85 46.63 38.95
CA TYR A 193 8.67 47.29 39.96
C TYR A 193 9.06 48.72 39.56
N ARG A 194 9.23 48.97 38.25
CA ARG A 194 9.49 50.32 37.73
C ARG A 194 8.23 51.19 37.72
N THR A 195 7.05 50.66 37.37
CA THR A 195 5.79 51.44 37.44
C THR A 195 5.45 51.82 38.87
N VAL A 196 5.54 50.88 39.81
CA VAL A 196 5.26 51.16 41.24
C VAL A 196 6.22 52.21 41.82
N ASN A 197 7.50 52.18 41.43
CA ASN A 197 8.47 53.18 41.90
C ASN A 197 8.37 54.53 41.16
N ASN A 198 7.98 54.54 39.89
CA ASN A 198 7.81 55.79 39.13
C ASN A 198 6.55 56.56 39.57
N ASP A 199 5.49 55.87 40.02
CA ASP A 199 4.30 56.54 40.58
C ASP A 199 4.59 57.24 41.93
N SER A 200 5.73 56.94 42.57
CA SER A 200 6.18 57.65 43.77
C SER A 200 7.05 58.88 43.48
N ILE A 201 7.44 59.12 42.22
CA ILE A 201 8.31 60.25 41.83
C ILE A 201 7.62 61.25 40.90
N GLN A 202 6.43 60.94 40.38
CA GLN A 202 5.69 61.87 39.50
C GLN A 202 4.44 62.46 40.17
N GLY A 203 4.63 62.94 41.40
CA GLY A 203 3.96 64.16 41.83
C GLY A 203 4.61 65.33 41.09
N CYS A 204 3.79 66.17 40.44
CA CYS A 204 4.16 67.33 39.64
C CYS A 204 4.55 67.00 38.19
N PHE A 205 3.59 66.97 37.27
CA PHE A 205 3.34 68.07 36.33
C PHE A 205 2.18 67.69 35.37
N GLU A 206 1.33 68.70 35.13
CA GLU A 206 0.48 68.89 33.95
C GLU A 206 -0.85 68.14 33.78
N ASN A 207 -1.88 68.88 34.20
CA ASN A 207 -3.16 69.00 33.53
C ASN A 207 -3.04 69.40 32.04
N SER A 208 -4.03 68.93 31.28
CA SER A 208 -4.69 69.55 30.12
C SER A 208 -4.20 69.21 28.70
N GLY A 209 -5.16 68.76 27.88
CA GLY A 209 -5.11 68.89 26.43
C GLY A 209 -5.23 67.56 25.68
N ASN A 210 -6.44 67.02 25.49
CA ASN A 210 -7.24 67.15 24.27
C ASN A 210 -6.76 66.35 23.02
N ILE A 211 -7.70 65.50 22.56
CA ILE A 211 -8.16 65.40 21.15
C ILE A 211 -7.43 64.43 20.20
N GLN A 212 -8.23 63.45 19.76
CA GLN A 212 -8.52 63.01 18.38
C GLN A 212 -8.26 61.55 17.97
N ARG A 213 -9.40 60.92 17.63
CA ARG A 213 -9.58 59.78 16.74
C ARG A 213 -9.07 60.06 15.32
N LYS A 214 -8.45 59.04 14.72
CA LYS A 214 -8.47 58.62 13.30
C LYS A 214 -7.97 57.17 13.33
N GLY A 215 -8.54 56.16 12.67
CA GLY A 215 -9.43 56.12 11.52
C GLY A 215 -8.82 55.16 10.49
N MET A 216 -9.52 54.05 10.25
CA MET A 216 -9.53 53.20 9.05
C MET A 216 -8.29 52.40 8.63
N GLY A 217 -8.56 51.20 8.12
CA GLY A 217 -7.63 50.35 7.38
C GLY A 217 -8.15 48.93 7.20
N GLU A 218 -9.16 48.77 6.33
CA GLU A 218 -9.54 47.47 5.76
C GLU A 218 -8.39 46.93 4.90
N VAL A 219 -8.17 45.61 4.93
CA VAL A 219 -7.38 44.88 3.93
C VAL A 219 -8.10 43.57 3.61
N SER A 220 -8.56 43.48 2.36
CA SER A 220 -8.94 42.25 1.65
C SER A 220 -7.70 41.54 1.11
N VAL A 221 -7.67 40.21 1.09
CA VAL A 221 -6.94 39.43 0.05
C VAL A 221 -7.63 38.08 -0.13
N ASP A 222 -7.92 37.76 -1.39
CA ASP A 222 -8.42 36.50 -1.95
C ASP A 222 -7.36 35.37 -1.99
N ASP A 223 -7.83 34.21 -2.47
CA ASP A 223 -7.11 33.07 -3.07
C ASP A 223 -6.53 31.98 -2.15
N PHE A 224 -7.14 30.79 -2.20
CA PHE A 224 -6.63 29.62 -2.95
C PHE A 224 -7.63 28.44 -2.89
N PRO A 225 -7.96 27.79 -4.03
CA PRO A 225 -8.66 26.50 -4.08
C PRO A 225 -7.64 25.35 -4.11
N ILE A 226 -8.08 24.12 -3.81
CA ILE A 226 -7.69 22.85 -4.48
C ILE A 226 -8.48 21.71 -3.79
N ASP A 227 -9.38 21.11 -4.58
CA ASP A 227 -10.03 19.83 -4.31
C ASP A 227 -9.04 18.68 -4.59
N PHE A 228 -9.03 17.68 -3.72
CA PHE A 228 -8.28 16.44 -3.88
C PHE A 228 -9.28 15.27 -3.85
N VAL A 229 -9.47 14.60 -4.98
CA VAL A 229 -10.24 13.35 -5.11
C VAL A 229 -9.27 12.29 -5.64
N PRO A 230 -9.07 11.16 -4.94
CA PRO A 230 -8.36 10.03 -5.52
C PRO A 230 -9.36 9.07 -6.17
N ASP A 231 -9.29 8.95 -7.49
CA ASP A 231 -9.89 7.85 -8.23
C ASP A 231 -9.08 6.57 -7.97
N TYR A 232 -9.76 5.54 -7.47
CA TYR A 232 -9.30 4.16 -7.49
C TYR A 232 -10.22 3.36 -8.42
N LEU A 233 -9.67 3.00 -9.59
CA LEU A 233 -10.08 1.85 -10.39
C LEU A 233 -8.81 1.11 -10.83
#